data_AF-A0A952XAI9-F1
#
_entry.id   AF-A0A952XAI9-F1
#
_cell.length_a   1.000
_cell.length_b   1.000
_cell.length_c   1.000
_cell.angle_alpha   90.00
_cell.angle_beta   90.00
_cell.angle_gamma   90.00
#
_symmetry.space_group_name_H-M   'P 1'
#
loop_
_entity.id
_entity.type
_entity.pdbx_description
1 polymer ?
#
loop_
_entity_poly.entity_id
_entity_poly.type
_entity_poly.pdbx_seq_one_letter_code
_entity_poly.pdbx_strand_id
1 'polypeptide(L)'
;MKLRLNLWKRQFTLMCWRCLTTGTTCVAGGPYRSDIRPEGLVGLLPSLAIVETIDGGSDFRFRLFGTVLAEYTGVDRTGERFS
;
A
#
# COMPACT_ATOMS: atom_id res chain seq x y z
N MET A 1 -35.21 -3.03 16.86
CA MET A 1 -34.30 -3.99 16.18
C MET A 1 -33.88 -3.40 14.83
N LYS A 2 -32.75 -2.68 14.78
CA LYS A 2 -32.09 -2.19 13.55
C LYS A 2 -30.64 -1.84 13.93
N LEU A 3 -29.78 -2.85 13.81
CA LEU A 3 -28.34 -2.76 13.93
C LEU A 3 -27.75 -2.80 12.51
N ARG A 4 -26.56 -2.19 12.35
CA ARG A 4 -25.70 -2.15 11.15
C ARG A 4 -26.12 -1.21 10.02
N LEU A 5 -25.33 -0.14 9.88
CA LEU A 5 -24.83 0.46 8.62
C LEU A 5 -24.47 1.92 8.92
N ASN A 6 -23.30 2.22 9.50
CA ASN A 6 -22.82 3.62 9.60
C ASN A 6 -21.30 3.78 9.89
N LEU A 7 -20.47 2.75 9.69
CA LEU A 7 -19.02 2.85 9.92
C LEU A 7 -18.18 2.92 8.63
N TRP A 8 -18.80 3.19 7.48
CA TRP A 8 -18.15 3.15 6.16
C TRP A 8 -18.22 4.49 5.39
N LYS A 9 -18.23 5.63 6.11
CA LYS A 9 -18.17 7.00 5.55
C LYS A 9 -17.11 7.90 6.20
N ARG A 10 -15.99 7.33 6.66
CA ARG A 10 -14.83 8.09 7.18
C ARG A 10 -13.51 7.69 6.51
N GLN A 11 -13.59 7.26 5.26
CA GLN A 11 -12.44 7.16 4.36
C GLN A 11 -12.35 8.47 3.57
N PHE A 12 -11.13 9.02 3.46
CA PHE A 12 -10.77 10.23 2.70
C PHE A 12 -11.10 11.60 3.33
N THR A 13 -10.47 11.90 4.46
CA THR A 13 -9.83 13.22 4.61
C THR A 13 -8.53 13.00 5.35
N LEU A 14 -7.47 12.77 4.56
CA LEU A 14 -6.08 12.75 5.01
C LEU A 14 -5.71 14.16 5.46
N MET A 15 -6.05 14.51 6.69
CA MET A 15 -5.45 15.64 7.39
C MET A 15 -4.62 15.04 8.52
N CYS A 16 -3.29 15.08 8.37
CA CYS A 16 -2.35 14.58 9.36
C CYS A 16 -2.57 15.35 10.66
N TRP A 17 -3.16 14.70 11.68
CA TRP A 17 -3.46 15.30 12.98
C TRP A 17 -2.23 15.93 13.64
N ARG A 18 -1.04 15.47 13.27
CA ARG A 18 0.26 15.97 13.73
C ARG A 18 0.71 17.29 13.07
N CYS A 19 0.25 17.64 11.87
CA CYS A 19 0.53 18.96 11.28
C CYS A 19 -0.26 20.09 11.98
N LEU A 20 -1.46 19.79 12.51
CA LEU A 20 -2.37 20.78 13.10
C LEU A 20 -1.86 21.35 14.44
N THR A 21 -0.99 20.63 15.15
CA THR A 21 -0.52 21.01 16.49
C THR A 21 0.84 21.69 16.51
N THR A 22 1.65 21.56 15.46
CA THR A 22 3.04 22.09 15.42
C THR A 22 3.28 23.22 14.43
N GLY A 23 2.26 23.66 13.69
CA GLY A 23 2.36 24.81 12.77
C GLY A 23 3.32 24.61 11.60
N THR A 24 3.67 23.37 11.27
CA THR A 24 4.60 23.04 10.18
C THR A 24 3.82 22.50 8.99
N THR A 25 4.05 23.05 7.80
CA THR A 25 3.35 22.67 6.56
C THR A 25 3.51 21.18 6.27
N CYS A 26 2.40 20.48 6.00
CA CYS A 26 2.46 19.15 5.44
C CYS A 26 3.08 19.25 4.04
N VAL A 27 4.27 18.70 3.83
CA VAL A 27 4.91 18.67 2.52
C VAL A 27 4.04 17.82 1.59
N ALA A 28 3.68 18.33 0.42
CA ALA A 28 2.84 17.63 -0.56
C ALA A 28 3.47 16.37 -1.19
N GLY A 29 4.65 15.97 -0.69
CA GLY A 29 5.28 14.71 -1.06
C GLY A 29 4.82 13.61 -0.13
N GLY A 30 4.49 12.44 -0.68
CA GLY A 30 4.35 11.23 0.11
C GLY A 30 5.60 10.95 0.97
N PRO A 31 5.58 9.89 1.79
CA PRO A 31 6.72 9.56 2.66
C PRO A 31 8.02 9.51 1.84
N TYR A 32 9.08 10.09 2.39
CA TYR A 32 10.41 9.89 1.84
C TYR A 32 10.77 8.41 1.99
N ARG A 33 11.69 7.92 1.15
CA ARG A 33 12.18 6.55 1.26
C ARG A 33 12.73 6.22 2.65
N SER A 34 13.32 7.21 3.33
CA SER A 34 13.84 7.12 4.70
C SER A 34 12.76 6.93 5.78
N ASP A 35 11.51 7.26 5.46
CA ASP A 35 10.38 7.16 6.38
C ASP A 35 9.81 5.74 6.43
N ILE A 36 10.17 4.90 5.46
CA ILE A 36 9.74 3.49 5.40
C ILE A 36 10.71 2.64 6.22
N ARG A 37 10.19 1.95 7.23
CA ARG A 37 10.90 0.92 8.01
C ARG A 37 10.52 -0.45 7.45
N PRO A 38 11.42 -1.16 6.73
CA PRO A 38 11.10 -2.44 6.10
C PRO A 38 10.58 -3.49 7.09
N GLU A 39 11.08 -3.46 8.33
CA GLU A 39 10.71 -4.41 9.39
C GLU A 39 9.22 -4.26 9.77
N GLY A 40 8.66 -3.05 9.65
CA GLY A 40 7.25 -2.79 9.90
C GLY A 40 6.32 -3.32 8.80
N LEU A 41 6.85 -3.70 7.64
CA LEU A 41 6.06 -4.20 6.51
C LEU A 41 5.85 -5.72 6.57
N VAL A 42 6.60 -6.45 7.40
CA VAL A 42 6.61 -7.93 7.43
C VAL A 42 5.20 -8.51 7.56
N GLY A 43 4.38 -7.95 8.45
CA GLY A 43 2.99 -8.39 8.65
C GLY A 43 2.05 -8.07 7.47
N LEU A 44 2.44 -7.15 6.59
CA LEU A 44 1.67 -6.77 5.40
C LEU A 44 2.09 -7.54 4.15
N LEU A 45 3.31 -8.07 4.10
CA LEU A 45 3.86 -8.77 2.93
C LEU A 45 2.92 -9.85 2.35
N PRO A 46 2.21 -10.67 3.17
CA PRO A 46 1.27 -11.66 2.61
C PRO A 46 0.13 -11.04 1.78
N SER A 47 -0.23 -9.79 2.04
CA SER A 47 -1.32 -9.06 1.38
C SER A 47 -0.86 -8.03 0.34
N LEU A 48 0.46 -7.97 0.06
CA LEU A 48 1.05 -6.98 -0.84
C LEU A 48 1.61 -7.63 -2.10
N ALA A 49 1.64 -6.85 -3.18
CA ALA A 49 2.43 -7.15 -4.38
C ALA A 49 3.50 -6.07 -4.54
N ILE A 50 4.77 -6.49 -4.66
CA ILE A 50 5.89 -5.58 -4.96
C ILE A 50 6.26 -5.76 -6.41
N VAL A 51 6.26 -4.66 -7.14
CA VAL A 51 6.49 -4.64 -8.58
C VAL A 51 7.78 -3.88 -8.87
N GLU A 52 8.60 -4.42 -9.75
CA GLU A 52 9.76 -3.76 -10.33
C GLU A 52 9.38 -3.21 -11.70
N THR A 53 9.76 -1.96 -11.93
CA THR A 53 9.60 -1.31 -13.22
C THR A 53 10.73 -1.74 -14.15
N ILE A 54 10.37 -2.23 -15.34
CA ILE A 54 11.28 -2.60 -16.42
C ILE A 54 11.18 -1.54 -17.53
N ASP A 55 12.28 -1.30 -18.24
CA ASP A 55 12.34 -0.43 -19.42
C ASP A 55 11.77 0.98 -19.18
N GLY A 56 12.03 1.55 -18.00
CA GLY A 56 11.60 2.90 -17.65
C GLY A 56 10.10 3.07 -17.42
N GLY A 57 9.32 1.99 -17.34
CA GLY A 57 7.88 2.06 -17.10
C GLY A 57 7.01 1.39 -18.15
N SER A 58 7.59 0.85 -19.21
CA SER A 58 6.81 0.18 -20.26
C SER A 58 6.41 -1.26 -19.92
N ASP A 59 7.08 -1.88 -18.94
CA ASP A 59 6.75 -3.22 -18.46
C ASP A 59 7.03 -3.32 -16.96
N PHE A 60 6.43 -4.32 -16.33
CA PHE A 60 6.48 -4.51 -14.89
C PHE A 60 6.68 -5.98 -14.56
N ARG A 61 7.45 -6.27 -13.51
CA ARG A 61 7.63 -7.63 -13.00
C ARG A 61 7.30 -7.72 -11.52
N PHE A 62 6.50 -8.71 -11.14
CA PHE A 62 6.27 -8.99 -9.72
C PHE A 62 7.54 -9.55 -9.06
N ARG A 63 8.10 -8.82 -8.09
CA ARG A 63 9.21 -9.29 -7.24
C ARG A 63 8.71 -10.05 -6.00
N LEU A 64 7.51 -9.72 -5.56
CA LEU A 64 6.80 -10.39 -4.48
C LEU A 64 5.32 -10.39 -4.85
N PHE A 65 4.70 -11.56 -4.82
CA PHE A 65 3.25 -11.68 -4.80
C PHE A 65 2.86 -12.33 -3.47
N GLY A 66 2.17 -11.58 -2.61
CA GLY A 66 1.86 -12.02 -1.25
C GLY A 66 1.01 -13.30 -1.23
N THR A 67 1.22 -14.15 -0.24
CA THR A 67 0.54 -15.44 -0.13
C THR A 67 -0.98 -15.33 0.01
N VAL A 68 -1.48 -14.32 0.72
CA VAL A 68 -2.93 -14.05 0.83
C VAL A 68 -3.50 -13.64 -0.54
N LEU A 69 -2.72 -12.90 -1.34
CA LEU A 69 -3.13 -12.58 -2.71
C LEU A 69 -3.14 -13.85 -3.57
N ALA A 70 -2.13 -14.70 -3.46
CA ALA A 70 -2.06 -15.97 -4.18
C ALA A 70 -3.22 -16.91 -3.82
N GLU A 71 -3.59 -17.00 -2.55
CA GLU A 71 -4.76 -17.75 -2.09
C GLU A 71 -6.06 -17.18 -2.66
N TYR A 72 -6.19 -15.84 -2.69
CA TYR A 72 -7.38 -15.17 -3.21
C TYR A 72 -7.51 -15.32 -4.74
N THR A 73 -6.41 -15.22 -5.49
CA THR A 73 -6.41 -15.33 -6.96
C THR A 73 -6.26 -16.77 -7.45
N GLY A 74 -5.90 -17.71 -6.57
CA GLY A 74 -5.61 -19.11 -6.88
C GLY A 74 -4.28 -19.34 -7.61
N VAL A 75 -3.43 -18.32 -7.75
CA VAL A 75 -2.17 -18.37 -8.52
C VAL A 75 -1.13 -17.45 -7.89
N ASP A 76 0.09 -17.96 -7.68
CA ASP A 76 1.27 -17.15 -7.36
C ASP A 76 1.84 -16.56 -8.66
N ARG A 77 1.90 -15.23 -8.72
CA ARG A 77 2.38 -14.48 -9.89
C ARG A 77 3.82 -13.97 -9.73
N THR A 78 4.54 -14.43 -8.70
CA THR A 78 5.92 -14.00 -8.47
C THR A 78 6.78 -14.29 -9.71
N GLY A 79 7.44 -13.26 -10.23
CA GLY A 79 8.27 -13.32 -11.44
C GLY A 79 7.53 -13.06 -12.76
N GLU A 80 6.20 -13.08 -12.77
CA GLU A 80 5.41 -12.77 -13.97
C GLU A 80 5.57 -11.30 -14.39
N ARG A 81 5.48 -11.07 -15.70
CA ARG A 81 5.48 -9.73 -16.30
C ARG A 81 4.09 -9.29 -16.70
N PHE A 82 3.84 -7.99 -16.63
CA PHE A 82 2.60 -7.38 -17.12
C PHE A 82 2.87 -5.96 -17.62
N SER A 83 2.28 -5.63 -18.75
CA SER A 83 2.37 -4.31 -19.40
C SER A 83 0.98 -3.68 -19.49
#